data_AF-A0A254RRK5-F1
#
_entry.id   AF-A0A254RRK5-F1
#
_cell.length_a   1.000
_cell.length_b   1.000
_cell.length_c   1.000
_cell.angle_alpha   90.00
_cell.angle_beta   90.00
_cell.angle_gamma   90.00
#
_symmetry.space_group_name_H-M   'P 1'
#
loop_
_entity.id
_entity.type
_entity.pdbx_description
1 polymer ?
#
loop_
_entity_poly.entity_id
_entity_poly.type
_entity_poly.pdbx_seq_one_letter_code
_entity_poly.pdbx_strand_id
1 'polypeptide(L)'
;MKKLIFAAGAAAVCSLGLVACGDSSSSPSSKKGQDYCKVVSSEPLVLETLEDGIYSKTSFEYSDERLVEKVEFDDQSIAKFACSSYMEDDDYGVVDCNGKSVVAYSGARLTKDEYKKLLNTFLSMCKDYDEPEDENSNSDPGDSNQLSESKSSSSAQGYQTGLSDYCEVVSENPFVMNMNFMGLPSTSRYSYSNGTVTVETEYENSAVVDSMCALEKNDYSYTNVRCKGNKITADFDETMSEREYTQLVKMFKESCINYKDWGNVETYFESSSSVVEVSSASDEANADGSISWYDKASYKKECVVASNAAELRCAETHEPENLSKYDVAYEFDDPEDLGRDYFGKNNAYIDDKVTPVEAECGSLVLNGSNGLLIPLSETFKSNGFVAEVRFMATAEGNMSNIFVAEPPGSGVDGWQIRLDGSILRFHYRDAKNDYDWQIEKVGEITLNEWHVVNISIGGTSGSSTLYVSISLDGDPRVDAITHGDISNIEYGLGIGYDSMYQELHNQRFFTGKIDYIRYGKDSE
;
A
#
# COMPACT_ATOMS: atom_id res chain seq x y z
N MET A 1 -23.67 17.95 -4.60
CA MET A 1 -22.70 18.65 -3.73
C MET A 1 -21.65 17.72 -3.13
N LYS A 2 -22.01 16.74 -2.29
CA LYS A 2 -21.07 15.83 -1.59
C LYS A 2 -20.22 14.90 -2.47
N LYS A 3 -20.69 14.48 -3.65
CA LYS A 3 -19.93 13.61 -4.58
C LYS A 3 -19.04 14.36 -5.59
N LEU A 4 -19.23 15.67 -5.76
CA LEU A 4 -18.63 16.44 -6.87
C LEU A 4 -17.36 17.21 -6.48
N ILE A 5 -17.12 17.38 -5.18
CA ILE A 5 -15.84 17.90 -4.67
C ILE A 5 -14.79 16.77 -4.64
N PHE A 6 -15.23 15.51 -4.51
CA PHE A 6 -14.39 14.31 -4.68
C PHE A 6 -13.88 14.21 -6.14
N ALA A 7 -14.78 14.29 -7.12
CA ALA A 7 -14.45 14.26 -8.56
C ALA A 7 -13.41 15.28 -9.05
N ALA A 8 -13.30 16.45 -8.44
CA ALA A 8 -12.37 17.49 -8.90
C ALA A 8 -11.03 17.50 -8.17
N GLY A 9 -10.97 16.93 -6.96
CA GLY A 9 -9.69 16.54 -6.37
C GLY A 9 -9.10 15.38 -7.19
N ALA A 10 -9.94 14.38 -7.52
CA ALA A 10 -9.56 13.24 -8.34
C ALA A 10 -9.20 13.62 -9.79
N ALA A 11 -9.88 14.57 -10.44
CA ALA A 11 -9.54 15.00 -11.81
C ALA A 11 -8.20 15.77 -11.89
N ALA A 12 -7.87 16.56 -10.87
CA ALA A 12 -6.54 17.18 -10.75
C ALA A 12 -5.48 16.14 -10.41
N VAL A 13 -5.78 15.17 -9.54
CA VAL A 13 -4.90 14.03 -9.22
C VAL A 13 -4.79 13.04 -10.40
N CYS A 14 -5.77 13.03 -11.31
CA CYS A 14 -5.69 12.23 -12.52
C CYS A 14 -4.87 12.96 -13.59
N SER A 15 -5.02 14.27 -13.75
CA SER A 15 -4.19 15.03 -14.71
C SER A 15 -2.81 15.48 -14.18
N LEU A 16 -2.59 15.42 -12.85
CA LEU A 16 -1.33 15.70 -12.12
C LEU A 16 -0.87 14.49 -11.27
N GLY A 17 -1.28 13.28 -11.65
CA GLY A 17 -0.94 12.06 -10.91
C GLY A 17 -1.23 10.76 -11.66
N LEU A 18 -1.76 10.81 -12.89
CA LEU A 18 -1.81 9.63 -13.78
C LEU A 18 -0.47 9.25 -14.42
N VAL A 19 0.67 9.80 -13.99
CA VAL A 19 1.95 9.23 -14.45
C VAL A 19 3.03 9.05 -13.40
N ALA A 20 2.67 8.46 -12.26
CA ALA A 20 3.64 7.75 -11.43
C ALA A 20 3.61 6.22 -11.60
N CYS A 21 2.87 5.69 -12.59
CA CYS A 21 2.78 4.25 -12.85
C CYS A 21 2.67 3.95 -14.36
N GLY A 22 3.80 3.81 -15.05
CA GLY A 22 3.82 3.33 -16.43
C GLY A 22 5.23 3.32 -17.03
N ASP A 23 5.76 2.13 -17.27
CA ASP A 23 7.05 1.92 -17.94
C ASP A 23 7.18 2.69 -19.26
N SER A 24 8.27 3.43 -19.38
CA SER A 24 8.73 3.99 -20.66
C SER A 24 10.01 3.32 -21.14
N SER A 25 9.99 1.99 -21.33
CA SER A 25 10.97 1.29 -22.17
C SER A 25 10.59 1.37 -23.65
N SER A 26 10.30 2.57 -24.15
CA SER A 26 10.57 2.94 -25.55
C SER A 26 10.59 4.46 -25.69
N SER A 27 11.78 5.04 -25.58
CA SER A 27 12.01 6.47 -25.83
C SER A 27 11.43 6.94 -27.17
N PRO A 28 10.73 8.09 -27.15
CA PRO A 28 10.91 9.14 -28.15
C PRO A 28 11.39 10.41 -27.43
N SER A 29 12.71 10.56 -27.32
CA SER A 29 13.43 11.82 -27.07
C SER A 29 12.82 12.77 -26.02
N SER A 30 13.20 12.58 -24.76
CA SER A 30 12.96 13.56 -23.71
C SER A 30 13.64 14.90 -24.06
N LYS A 31 12.82 15.94 -24.20
CA LYS A 31 13.30 17.29 -23.89
C LYS A 31 13.32 17.38 -22.38
N LYS A 32 14.52 17.48 -21.80
CA LYS A 32 14.72 17.86 -20.40
C LYS A 32 13.96 19.16 -20.11
N GLY A 33 12.80 19.07 -19.46
CA GLY A 33 12.09 20.17 -18.83
C GLY A 33 11.84 19.79 -17.38
N GLN A 34 11.89 20.76 -16.46
CA GLN A 34 11.36 20.60 -15.11
C GLN A 34 9.85 20.39 -15.19
N ASP A 35 9.28 19.64 -14.25
CA ASP A 35 7.84 19.49 -14.17
C ASP A 35 7.18 20.86 -13.99
N TYR A 36 6.05 21.07 -14.65
CA TYR A 36 5.30 22.32 -14.53
C TYR A 36 3.81 22.10 -14.75
N CYS A 37 3.02 22.97 -14.11
CA CYS A 37 1.65 23.22 -14.48
C CYS A 37 1.51 24.68 -14.91
N LYS A 38 1.03 24.91 -16.13
CA LYS A 38 0.86 26.24 -16.69
C LYS A 38 -0.58 26.48 -17.11
N VAL A 39 -1.16 27.57 -16.61
CA VAL A 39 -2.47 28.04 -17.06
C VAL A 39 -2.33 28.74 -18.42
N VAL A 40 -2.81 28.10 -19.49
CA VAL A 40 -2.80 28.64 -20.87
C VAL A 40 -3.95 29.61 -21.11
N SER A 41 -5.12 29.31 -20.54
CA SER A 41 -6.33 30.12 -20.64
C SER A 41 -7.19 29.88 -19.40
N SER A 42 -7.89 30.89 -18.90
CA SER A 42 -8.81 30.75 -17.75
C SER A 42 -10.28 30.59 -18.15
N GLU A 43 -10.65 30.93 -19.40
CA GLU A 43 -12.03 30.83 -19.90
C GLU A 43 -12.05 30.49 -21.42
N PRO A 44 -12.26 29.22 -21.83
CA PRO A 44 -12.30 28.03 -20.98
C PRO A 44 -10.96 27.81 -20.28
N LEU A 45 -11.00 27.13 -19.13
CA LEU A 45 -9.78 26.77 -18.41
C LEU A 45 -9.00 25.77 -19.26
N VAL A 46 -7.77 26.11 -19.60
CA VAL A 46 -6.84 25.25 -20.32
C VAL A 46 -5.53 25.24 -19.54
N LEU A 47 -5.10 24.05 -19.16
CA LEU A 47 -3.86 23.78 -18.46
C LEU A 47 -2.91 23.03 -19.40
N GLU A 48 -1.63 23.39 -19.37
CA GLU A 48 -0.53 22.62 -19.96
C GLU A 48 0.30 22.07 -18.82
N THR A 49 0.50 20.76 -18.79
CA THR A 49 1.34 20.10 -17.79
C THR A 49 2.49 19.37 -18.49
N LEU A 50 3.65 19.39 -17.84
CA LEU A 50 4.74 18.46 -18.09
C LEU A 50 5.03 17.81 -16.75
N GLU A 51 4.84 16.51 -16.66
CA GLU A 51 5.08 15.74 -15.43
C GLU A 51 5.76 14.44 -15.81
N ASP A 52 6.92 14.17 -15.20
CA ASP A 52 7.74 12.99 -15.50
C ASP A 52 8.05 12.82 -16.99
N GLY A 53 8.21 13.96 -17.68
CA GLY A 53 8.49 14.01 -19.12
C GLY A 53 7.28 13.81 -20.03
N ILE A 54 6.07 13.71 -19.47
CA ILE A 54 4.83 13.55 -20.22
C ILE A 54 4.10 14.86 -20.32
N TYR A 55 3.87 15.26 -21.56
CA TYR A 55 3.14 16.47 -21.86
C TYR A 55 1.65 16.17 -21.98
N SER A 56 0.84 16.91 -21.24
CA SER A 56 -0.61 16.90 -21.41
C SER A 56 -1.16 18.32 -21.54
N LYS A 57 -2.27 18.42 -22.25
CA LYS A 57 -3.05 19.65 -22.36
C LYS A 57 -4.50 19.36 -21.99
N THR A 58 -4.92 19.88 -20.85
CA THR A 58 -6.25 19.65 -20.30
C THR A 58 -7.11 20.89 -20.51
N SER A 59 -8.33 20.71 -21.02
CA SER A 59 -9.31 21.78 -21.13
C SER A 59 -10.62 21.38 -20.46
N PHE A 60 -11.22 22.35 -19.77
CA PHE A 60 -12.47 22.17 -19.05
C PHE A 60 -13.56 23.02 -19.71
N GLU A 61 -14.66 22.36 -20.06
CA GLU A 61 -15.84 22.96 -20.64
C GLU A 61 -17.09 22.61 -19.82
N TYR A 62 -18.13 23.42 -19.96
CA TYR A 62 -19.44 23.16 -19.37
C TYR A 62 -20.44 22.87 -20.49
N SER A 63 -20.91 21.62 -20.58
CA SER A 63 -21.87 21.18 -21.59
C SER A 63 -22.93 20.29 -20.97
N ASP A 64 -24.19 20.46 -21.36
CA ASP A 64 -25.32 19.65 -20.89
C ASP A 64 -25.41 19.48 -19.37
N GLU A 65 -25.17 20.58 -18.65
CA GLU A 65 -25.11 20.59 -17.19
C GLU A 65 -24.03 19.67 -16.61
N ARG A 66 -22.93 19.43 -17.32
CA ARG A 66 -21.82 18.57 -16.88
C ARG A 66 -20.48 19.26 -17.09
N LEU A 67 -19.49 18.83 -16.32
CA LEU A 67 -18.09 19.11 -16.63
C LEU A 67 -17.70 18.21 -17.79
N VAL A 68 -17.11 18.82 -18.82
CA VAL A 68 -16.44 18.10 -19.90
C VAL A 68 -14.97 18.39 -19.76
N GLU A 69 -14.20 17.37 -19.45
CA GLU A 69 -12.76 17.42 -19.42
C GLU A 69 -12.22 16.80 -20.71
N LYS A 70 -11.31 17.51 -21.37
CA LYS A 70 -10.62 17.01 -22.56
C LYS A 70 -9.13 17.07 -22.30
N VAL A 71 -8.48 15.93 -22.35
CA VAL A 71 -7.03 15.82 -22.18
C VAL A 71 -6.42 15.39 -23.52
N GLU A 72 -5.48 16.18 -24.01
CA GLU A 72 -4.69 15.86 -25.19
C GLU A 72 -3.25 15.51 -24.77
N PHE A 73 -2.77 14.37 -25.23
CA PHE A 73 -1.40 13.90 -24.98
C PHE A 73 -0.55 14.02 -26.25
N ASP A 74 0.76 14.07 -26.08
CA ASP A 74 1.70 14.00 -27.19
C ASP A 74 1.92 12.55 -27.70
N ASP A 75 1.62 11.54 -26.88
CA ASP A 75 1.67 10.12 -27.21
C ASP A 75 0.30 9.43 -27.15
N GLN A 76 0.02 8.57 -28.14
CA GLN A 76 -1.22 7.80 -28.22
C GLN A 76 -1.25 6.65 -27.18
N SER A 77 -0.10 6.09 -26.82
CA SER A 77 0.03 5.05 -25.80
C SER A 77 -0.38 5.58 -24.42
N ILE A 78 0.11 6.78 -24.06
CA ILE A 78 -0.26 7.50 -22.83
C ILE A 78 -1.76 7.81 -22.81
N ALA A 79 -2.30 8.34 -23.92
CA ALA A 79 -3.74 8.60 -24.01
C ALA A 79 -4.59 7.34 -23.82
N LYS A 80 -4.10 6.18 -24.30
CA LYS A 80 -4.78 4.89 -24.11
C LYS A 80 -4.71 4.40 -22.67
N PHE A 81 -3.60 4.63 -21.97
CA PHE A 81 -3.45 4.30 -20.55
C PHE A 81 -4.34 5.20 -19.68
N ALA A 82 -4.31 6.51 -19.89
CA ALA A 82 -5.18 7.45 -19.20
C ALA A 82 -6.66 7.09 -19.42
N CYS A 83 -7.04 6.71 -20.65
CA CYS A 83 -8.40 6.29 -20.97
C CYS A 83 -8.96 5.20 -20.03
N SER A 84 -8.19 4.15 -19.71
CA SER A 84 -8.63 3.09 -18.79
C SER A 84 -8.93 3.64 -17.40
N SER A 85 -8.06 4.49 -16.86
CA SER A 85 -8.26 5.08 -15.54
C SER A 85 -9.51 5.98 -15.49
N TYR A 86 -9.73 6.80 -16.52
CA TYR A 86 -10.96 7.61 -16.61
C TYR A 86 -12.22 6.72 -16.73
N MET A 87 -12.14 5.54 -17.36
CA MET A 87 -13.27 4.61 -17.48
C MET A 87 -13.61 3.87 -16.19
N GLU A 88 -12.63 3.65 -15.32
CA GLU A 88 -12.80 2.97 -14.03
C GLU A 88 -13.24 3.92 -12.90
N ASP A 89 -13.02 5.22 -13.08
CA ASP A 89 -13.42 6.27 -12.15
C ASP A 89 -14.94 6.54 -12.20
N ASP A 90 -15.62 6.29 -11.08
CA ASP A 90 -17.08 6.43 -10.95
C ASP A 90 -17.55 7.89 -10.95
N ASP A 91 -16.62 8.85 -10.86
CA ASP A 91 -16.89 10.28 -10.99
C ASP A 91 -17.17 10.69 -12.45
N TYR A 92 -16.77 9.90 -13.44
CA TYR A 92 -17.11 10.11 -14.85
C TYR A 92 -18.24 9.19 -15.31
N GLY A 93 -19.20 9.76 -16.05
CA GLY A 93 -20.37 9.02 -16.53
C GLY A 93 -20.25 8.58 -17.98
N VAL A 94 -19.44 9.28 -18.77
CA VAL A 94 -19.17 8.94 -20.18
C VAL A 94 -17.73 9.32 -20.47
N VAL A 95 -16.95 8.38 -20.98
CA VAL A 95 -15.57 8.60 -21.41
C VAL A 95 -15.46 8.17 -22.87
N ASP A 96 -14.98 9.08 -23.71
CA ASP A 96 -14.70 8.84 -25.13
C ASP A 96 -13.20 9.01 -25.37
N CYS A 97 -12.58 7.96 -25.90
CA CYS A 97 -11.14 7.91 -26.11
C CYS A 97 -10.87 7.80 -27.61
N ASN A 98 -10.18 8.80 -28.15
CA ASN A 98 -9.89 8.86 -29.57
C ASN A 98 -8.45 9.32 -29.82
N GLY A 99 -7.65 8.40 -30.36
CA GLY A 99 -6.26 8.67 -30.71
C GLY A 99 -5.46 9.14 -29.50
N LYS A 100 -5.01 10.40 -29.53
CA LYS A 100 -4.22 11.04 -28.46
C LYS A 100 -5.06 11.84 -27.45
N SER A 101 -6.37 11.64 -27.44
CA SER A 101 -7.26 12.45 -26.60
C SER A 101 -8.23 11.59 -25.81
N VAL A 102 -8.50 12.04 -24.59
CA VAL A 102 -9.56 11.52 -23.71
C VAL A 102 -10.56 12.64 -23.48
N VAL A 103 -11.84 12.36 -23.69
CA VAL A 103 -12.95 13.27 -23.42
C VAL A 103 -13.85 12.62 -22.38
N ALA A 104 -13.86 13.20 -21.18
CA ALA A 104 -14.59 12.65 -20.05
C ALA A 104 -15.69 13.62 -19.60
N TYR A 105 -16.91 13.09 -19.45
CA TYR A 105 -18.06 13.81 -18.95
C TYR A 105 -18.30 13.39 -17.51
N SER A 106 -18.39 14.36 -16.60
CA SER A 106 -18.73 14.07 -15.21
C SER A 106 -20.05 13.29 -15.12
N GLY A 107 -20.07 12.25 -14.29
CA GLY A 107 -21.28 11.45 -14.02
C GLY A 107 -22.38 12.30 -13.40
N ALA A 108 -21.96 13.22 -12.53
CA ALA A 108 -22.85 14.18 -11.88
C ALA A 108 -23.13 15.41 -12.76
N ARG A 109 -24.33 15.96 -12.59
CA ARG A 109 -24.72 17.24 -13.19
C ARG A 109 -24.35 18.41 -12.26
N LEU A 110 -23.91 19.50 -12.87
CA LEU A 110 -23.41 20.71 -12.25
C LEU A 110 -24.27 21.91 -12.66
N THR A 111 -24.54 22.81 -11.72
CA THR A 111 -24.97 24.16 -12.04
C THR A 111 -23.77 25.00 -12.54
N LYS A 112 -24.05 26.10 -13.25
CA LYS A 112 -22.98 27.02 -13.73
C LYS A 112 -22.12 27.59 -12.59
N ASP A 113 -22.71 27.81 -11.41
CA ASP A 113 -21.98 28.34 -10.26
C ASP A 113 -21.09 27.27 -9.62
N GLU A 114 -21.52 26.01 -9.58
CA GLU A 114 -20.69 24.88 -9.14
C GLU A 114 -19.52 24.64 -10.09
N TYR A 115 -19.76 24.69 -11.40
CA TYR A 115 -18.70 24.63 -12.41
C TYR A 115 -17.65 25.73 -12.23
N LYS A 116 -18.08 26.99 -12.01
CA LYS A 116 -17.15 28.10 -11.78
C LYS A 116 -16.30 27.93 -10.52
N LYS A 117 -16.87 27.39 -9.45
CA LYS A 117 -16.11 27.10 -8.22
C LYS A 117 -15.04 26.04 -8.48
N LEU A 118 -15.38 25.01 -9.25
CA LEU A 118 -14.47 23.95 -9.65
C LEU A 118 -13.27 24.49 -10.44
N LEU A 119 -13.53 25.32 -11.45
CA LEU A 119 -12.48 25.93 -12.26
C LEU A 119 -11.52 26.77 -11.40
N ASN A 120 -12.04 27.50 -10.42
CA ASN A 120 -11.20 28.30 -9.52
C ASN A 120 -10.31 27.43 -8.64
N THR A 121 -10.75 26.22 -8.27
CA THR A 121 -9.92 25.25 -7.55
C THR A 121 -8.76 24.76 -8.42
N PHE A 122 -9.05 24.32 -9.66
CA PHE A 122 -8.00 23.91 -10.62
C PHE A 122 -7.00 25.04 -10.91
N LEU A 123 -7.49 26.26 -11.06
CA LEU A 123 -6.67 27.46 -11.24
C LEU A 123 -5.76 27.76 -10.05
N SER A 124 -6.18 27.44 -8.82
CA SER A 124 -5.37 27.65 -7.62
C SER A 124 -4.25 26.62 -7.54
N MET A 125 -4.57 25.34 -7.74
CA MET A 125 -3.61 24.23 -7.69
C MET A 125 -2.45 24.43 -8.68
N CYS A 126 -2.76 24.90 -9.89
CA CYS A 126 -1.74 25.14 -10.91
C CYS A 126 -0.86 26.38 -10.61
N LYS A 127 -1.36 27.37 -9.86
CA LYS A 127 -0.59 28.57 -9.51
C LYS A 127 0.42 28.33 -8.40
N ASP A 128 0.15 27.40 -7.50
CA ASP A 128 1.08 27.04 -6.42
C ASP A 128 2.33 26.29 -6.95
N TYR A 129 2.28 25.80 -8.19
CA TYR A 129 3.38 25.10 -8.88
C TYR A 129 4.35 26.00 -9.65
N ASP A 130 3.99 27.27 -9.91
CA ASP A 130 4.66 28.16 -10.88
C ASP A 130 5.43 29.33 -10.20
N GLU A 131 5.66 29.28 -8.87
CA GLU A 131 6.51 30.26 -8.17
C GLU A 131 8.01 29.89 -8.32
N PRO A 132 8.83 30.68 -9.03
CA PRO A 132 10.26 30.41 -9.15
C PRO A 132 11.00 30.73 -7.84
N GLU A 133 11.93 29.86 -7.43
CA GLU A 133 12.87 30.13 -6.33
C GLU A 133 13.75 31.34 -6.69
N ASP A 134 13.76 32.36 -5.82
CA ASP A 134 14.64 33.53 -5.94
C ASP A 134 16.12 33.13 -5.76
N GLU A 135 16.82 32.82 -6.86
CA GLU A 135 18.28 32.75 -6.89
C GLU A 135 18.89 34.16 -6.75
N ASN A 136 19.13 34.62 -5.52
CA ASN A 136 20.16 35.64 -5.25
C ASN A 136 20.54 35.73 -3.76
N SER A 137 21.62 35.06 -3.36
CA SER A 137 22.52 35.60 -2.32
C SER A 137 23.97 35.16 -2.52
N ASN A 138 24.65 35.85 -3.44
CA ASN A 138 26.10 35.97 -3.41
C ASN A 138 26.49 37.13 -2.47
N SER A 139 27.09 36.83 -1.32
CA SER A 139 28.07 37.74 -0.70
C SER A 139 28.97 37.03 0.33
N ASP A 140 30.26 37.11 0.02
CA ASP A 140 31.52 36.74 0.69
C ASP A 140 31.61 36.74 2.25
N PRO A 141 32.65 36.07 2.80
CA PRO A 141 32.93 35.98 4.23
C PRO A 141 33.86 37.12 4.70
N GLY A 142 33.56 37.73 5.86
CA GLY A 142 34.45 38.75 6.44
C GLY A 142 34.05 39.27 7.83
N ASP A 143 34.77 38.77 8.84
CA ASP A 143 35.24 39.42 10.07
C ASP A 143 34.30 39.99 11.18
N SER A 144 34.30 39.24 12.30
CA SER A 144 34.62 39.64 13.68
C SER A 144 33.74 40.61 14.52
N ASN A 145 33.32 40.06 15.68
CA ASN A 145 33.13 40.66 17.02
C ASN A 145 32.13 41.81 17.23
N GLN A 146 31.06 41.56 18.00
CA GLN A 146 30.83 42.19 19.32
C GLN A 146 29.65 41.57 20.10
N LEU A 147 29.85 41.41 21.42
CA LEU A 147 28.85 41.06 22.43
C LEU A 147 27.77 42.15 22.57
N SER A 148 26.51 41.75 22.72
CA SER A 148 25.64 42.23 23.81
C SER A 148 24.38 41.37 23.95
N GLU A 149 24.12 40.90 25.17
CA GLU A 149 22.86 40.28 25.57
C GLU A 149 21.77 41.36 25.71
N SER A 150 20.60 41.16 25.10
CA SER A 150 19.31 41.37 25.79
C SER A 150 18.12 40.82 24.99
N LYS A 151 17.28 40.10 25.73
CA LYS A 151 16.01 39.45 25.42
C LYS A 151 15.08 40.20 24.44
N SER A 152 14.58 39.49 23.43
CA SER A 152 13.13 39.29 23.19
C SER A 152 12.88 38.32 22.02
N SER A 153 11.86 37.48 22.20
CA SER A 153 10.98 36.83 21.21
C SER A 153 11.41 36.64 19.74
N SER A 154 11.06 35.44 19.26
CA SER A 154 10.75 35.05 17.87
C SER A 154 11.85 34.37 17.04
N SER A 155 11.40 33.27 16.42
CA SER A 155 11.79 32.74 15.11
C SER A 155 13.26 32.43 14.86
N ALA A 156 13.58 31.14 14.97
CA ALA A 156 14.53 30.49 14.09
C ALA A 156 14.08 29.04 13.88
N GLN A 157 12.93 28.86 13.22
CA GLN A 157 12.74 27.68 12.38
C GLN A 157 13.75 27.82 11.25
N GLY A 158 14.75 26.95 11.24
CA GLY A 158 15.49 26.70 10.02
C GLY A 158 14.49 26.14 9.03
N TYR A 159 14.05 26.99 8.10
CA TYR A 159 13.33 26.53 6.92
C TYR A 159 14.30 25.67 6.12
N GLN A 160 14.14 24.35 6.24
CA GLN A 160 14.66 23.43 5.24
C GLN A 160 13.79 23.63 3.99
N THR A 161 14.49 24.00 2.93
CA THR A 161 14.05 24.04 1.54
C THR A 161 13.54 22.66 1.12
N GLY A 162 12.31 22.60 0.60
CA GLY A 162 11.68 21.40 0.03
C GLY A 162 10.31 21.12 0.65
N LEU A 163 9.25 21.22 -0.16
CA LEU A 163 7.87 20.79 0.12
C LEU A 163 7.82 19.27 0.36
N SER A 164 8.43 18.81 1.45
CA SER A 164 8.34 17.43 1.89
C SER A 164 7.13 17.30 2.81
N ASP A 165 6.27 16.33 2.49
CA ASP A 165 5.29 15.87 3.45
C ASP A 165 6.03 15.48 4.74
N TYR A 166 5.54 15.96 5.88
CA TYR A 166 6.16 15.68 7.16
C TYR A 166 5.12 15.42 8.23
N CYS A 167 5.53 14.67 9.24
CA CYS A 167 4.70 14.32 10.40
C CYS A 167 5.57 14.47 11.65
N GLU A 168 5.14 15.33 12.58
CA GLU A 168 5.86 15.61 13.82
C GLU A 168 4.92 15.51 15.02
N VAL A 169 5.31 14.71 16.02
CA VAL A 169 4.58 14.63 17.29
C VAL A 169 5.03 15.78 18.20
N VAL A 170 4.12 16.70 18.50
CA VAL A 170 4.39 17.93 19.25
C VAL A 170 4.24 17.74 20.76
N SER A 171 3.24 16.95 21.17
CA SER A 171 2.94 16.70 22.58
C SER A 171 2.25 15.35 22.73
N GLU A 172 2.48 14.67 23.85
CA GLU A 172 1.87 13.37 24.15
C GLU A 172 0.67 13.47 25.10
N ASN A 173 0.56 14.56 25.86
CA ASN A 173 -0.57 14.79 26.76
C ASN A 173 -0.88 16.29 26.91
N PRO A 174 -1.88 16.82 26.17
CA PRO A 174 -2.71 16.13 25.17
C PRO A 174 -1.88 15.66 23.97
N PHE A 175 -2.36 14.64 23.26
CA PHE A 175 -1.70 14.17 22.06
C PHE A 175 -1.91 15.18 20.92
N VAL A 176 -0.81 15.72 20.39
CA VAL A 176 -0.81 16.77 19.37
C VAL A 176 0.23 16.42 18.31
N MET A 177 -0.16 16.53 17.05
CA MET A 177 0.70 16.28 15.89
C MET A 177 0.62 17.43 14.92
N ASN A 178 1.75 17.78 14.31
CA ASN A 178 1.81 18.61 13.12
C ASN A 178 1.99 17.71 11.90
N MET A 179 1.26 18.00 10.85
CA MET A 179 1.35 17.27 9.59
C MET A 179 1.39 18.27 8.45
N ASN A 180 2.22 18.00 7.45
CA ASN A 180 2.11 18.60 6.13
C ASN A 180 1.84 17.45 5.17
N PHE A 181 0.67 17.49 4.54
CA PHE A 181 0.23 16.46 3.61
C PHE A 181 -0.22 17.15 2.33
N MET A 182 0.44 16.85 1.22
CA MET A 182 0.24 17.51 -0.08
C MET A 182 0.37 19.04 0.00
N GLY A 183 1.34 19.54 0.77
CA GLY A 183 1.53 20.98 0.96
C GLY A 183 0.46 21.66 1.84
N LEU A 184 -0.39 20.89 2.51
CA LEU A 184 -1.38 21.41 3.46
C LEU A 184 -0.88 21.22 4.91
N PRO A 185 -0.26 22.25 5.51
CA PRO A 185 0.11 22.21 6.90
C PRO A 185 -1.13 22.24 7.81
N SER A 186 -1.14 21.33 8.77
CA SER A 186 -2.20 21.16 9.75
C SER A 186 -1.66 20.70 11.11
N THR A 187 -2.43 20.98 12.16
CA THR A 187 -2.17 20.50 13.52
C THR A 187 -3.39 19.74 14.02
N SER A 188 -3.20 18.45 14.34
CA SER A 188 -4.24 17.58 14.89
C SER A 188 -4.07 17.40 16.39
N ARG A 189 -5.16 17.52 17.15
CA ARG A 189 -5.21 17.33 18.61
C ARG A 189 -6.21 16.24 18.96
N TYR A 190 -5.76 15.23 19.68
CA TYR A 190 -6.61 14.12 20.11
C TYR A 190 -6.93 14.26 21.59
N SER A 191 -8.19 14.03 21.93
CA SER A 191 -8.69 14.05 23.29
C SER A 191 -9.55 12.81 23.54
N TYR A 192 -9.42 12.25 24.73
CA TYR A 192 -10.15 11.06 25.15
C TYR A 192 -11.03 11.38 26.35
N SER A 193 -12.33 11.08 26.25
CA SER A 193 -13.27 11.28 27.35
C SER A 193 -14.41 10.27 27.27
N ASN A 194 -14.68 9.55 28.37
CA ASN A 194 -15.79 8.61 28.50
C ASN A 194 -15.93 7.60 27.35
N GLY A 195 -14.79 7.13 26.83
CA GLY A 195 -14.74 6.17 25.74
C GLY A 195 -14.81 6.79 24.34
N THR A 196 -15.00 8.10 24.21
CA THR A 196 -14.98 8.78 22.92
C THR A 196 -13.63 9.44 22.68
N VAL A 197 -13.09 9.24 21.48
CA VAL A 197 -11.92 9.97 20.98
C VAL A 197 -12.41 11.12 20.11
N THR A 198 -12.05 12.35 20.44
CA THR A 198 -12.32 13.54 19.64
C THR A 198 -11.02 14.05 19.05
N VAL A 199 -10.99 14.23 17.73
CA VAL A 199 -9.90 14.86 16.98
C VAL A 199 -10.30 16.29 16.60
N GLU A 200 -9.41 17.24 16.85
CA GLU A 200 -9.49 18.61 16.34
C GLU A 200 -8.31 18.86 15.40
N THR A 201 -8.58 19.03 14.11
CA THR A 201 -7.59 19.34 13.08
C THR A 201 -7.70 20.81 12.69
N GLU A 202 -6.62 21.55 12.86
CA GLU A 202 -6.51 22.96 12.50
C GLU A 202 -5.59 23.11 11.29
N TYR A 203 -6.10 23.68 10.21
CA TYR A 203 -5.32 23.96 9.00
C TYR A 203 -4.81 25.40 9.02
N GLU A 204 -3.64 25.66 8.43
CA GLU A 204 -3.16 27.04 8.29
C GLU A 204 -4.00 27.82 7.27
N ASN A 205 -4.43 27.15 6.19
CA ASN A 205 -5.26 27.74 5.16
C ASN A 205 -6.75 27.45 5.39
N SER A 206 -7.52 28.45 5.82
CA SER A 206 -8.97 28.30 6.02
C SER A 206 -9.75 27.96 4.75
N ALA A 207 -9.20 28.20 3.55
CA ALA A 207 -9.87 27.91 2.28
C ALA A 207 -10.02 26.41 2.00
N VAL A 208 -9.15 25.55 2.56
CA VAL A 208 -9.23 24.10 2.37
C VAL A 208 -10.19 23.43 3.36
N VAL A 209 -10.57 24.11 4.44
CA VAL A 209 -11.34 23.52 5.53
C VAL A 209 -12.75 23.16 5.11
N ASP A 210 -13.40 23.93 4.24
CA ASP A 210 -14.73 23.56 3.73
C ASP A 210 -14.69 22.25 2.93
N SER A 211 -13.62 22.02 2.17
CA SER A 211 -13.39 20.80 1.40
C SER A 211 -13.06 19.63 2.33
N MET A 212 -12.08 19.78 3.21
CA MET A 212 -11.69 18.75 4.17
C MET A 212 -12.84 18.38 5.12
N CYS A 213 -13.61 19.37 5.56
CA CYS A 213 -14.82 19.18 6.36
C CYS A 213 -15.86 18.30 5.65
N ALA A 214 -15.98 18.44 4.33
CA ALA A 214 -16.90 17.63 3.54
C ALA A 214 -16.41 16.18 3.41
N LEU A 215 -15.09 15.95 3.35
CA LEU A 215 -14.47 14.62 3.36
C LEU A 215 -14.75 13.92 4.69
N GLU A 216 -14.38 14.55 5.79
CA GLU A 216 -14.53 14.03 7.16
C GLU A 216 -16.00 13.70 7.51
N LYS A 217 -16.95 14.48 7.00
CA LYS A 217 -18.40 14.24 7.16
C LYS A 217 -18.92 13.00 6.43
N ASN A 218 -18.16 12.44 5.50
CA ASN A 218 -18.54 11.25 4.75
C ASN A 218 -17.64 10.04 5.08
N ASP A 219 -16.70 10.21 6.00
CA ASP A 219 -15.91 9.11 6.54
C ASP A 219 -16.76 8.30 7.53
N TYR A 220 -16.73 6.97 7.39
CA TYR A 220 -17.44 6.05 8.27
C TYR A 220 -16.77 5.94 9.65
N SER A 221 -15.50 6.33 9.77
CA SER A 221 -14.76 6.31 11.03
C SER A 221 -15.13 7.47 11.97
N TYR A 222 -15.87 8.48 11.50
CA TYR A 222 -16.15 9.70 12.25
C TYR A 222 -17.65 10.02 12.39
N THR A 223 -18.00 10.56 13.55
CA THR A 223 -19.31 11.16 13.87
C THR A 223 -19.15 12.58 14.39
N ASN A 224 -20.29 13.29 14.52
CA ASN A 224 -20.36 14.65 15.09
C ASN A 224 -19.39 15.66 14.47
N VAL A 225 -19.09 15.52 13.18
CA VAL A 225 -18.14 16.38 12.46
C VAL A 225 -18.64 17.82 12.39
N ARG A 226 -17.88 18.72 13.01
CA ARG A 226 -18.15 20.15 13.18
C ARG A 226 -17.00 20.94 12.58
N CYS A 227 -17.32 21.95 11.79
CA CYS A 227 -16.32 22.73 11.06
C CYS A 227 -16.55 24.21 11.32
N LYS A 228 -15.51 24.92 11.75
CA LYS A 228 -15.60 26.32 12.12
C LYS A 228 -14.27 27.02 11.88
N GLY A 229 -14.27 28.01 10.98
CA GLY A 229 -13.08 28.75 10.63
C GLY A 229 -12.05 27.82 9.99
N ASN A 230 -10.85 27.78 10.53
CA ASN A 230 -9.77 26.92 10.07
C ASN A 230 -9.71 25.56 10.77
N LYS A 231 -10.76 25.17 11.51
CA LYS A 231 -10.78 23.94 12.32
C LYS A 231 -11.88 22.97 11.93
N ILE A 232 -11.55 21.69 11.98
CA ILE A 232 -12.46 20.55 11.92
C ILE A 232 -12.39 19.82 13.25
N THR A 233 -13.54 19.45 13.81
CA THR A 233 -13.64 18.64 15.01
C THR A 233 -14.52 17.44 14.71
N ALA A 234 -14.03 16.23 14.94
CA ALA A 234 -14.73 14.98 14.71
C ALA A 234 -14.58 14.04 15.91
N ASP A 235 -15.61 13.25 16.18
CA ASP A 235 -15.56 12.18 17.18
C ASP A 235 -15.39 10.85 16.43
N PHE A 236 -14.62 9.90 16.93
CA PHE A 236 -14.63 8.55 16.37
C PHE A 236 -16.02 7.92 16.55
N ASP A 237 -16.51 7.18 15.55
CA ASP A 237 -17.83 6.52 15.60
C ASP A 237 -17.89 5.45 16.70
N GLU A 238 -16.75 4.79 16.95
CA GLU A 238 -16.66 3.73 17.94
C GLU A 238 -16.16 4.21 19.30
N THR A 239 -16.70 3.60 20.36
CA THR A 239 -16.18 3.79 21.71
C THR A 239 -14.92 2.97 21.93
N MET A 240 -13.85 3.62 22.38
CA MET A 240 -12.57 3.01 22.72
C MET A 240 -12.36 2.98 24.23
N SER A 241 -11.68 1.98 24.75
CA SER A 241 -11.13 1.96 26.10
C SER A 241 -9.89 2.86 26.21
N GLU A 242 -9.48 3.21 27.44
CA GLU A 242 -8.28 4.01 27.69
C GLU A 242 -7.00 3.30 27.19
N ARG A 243 -7.02 1.96 27.20
CA ARG A 243 -5.96 1.14 26.64
C ARG A 243 -5.89 1.26 25.11
N GLU A 244 -7.04 1.16 24.43
CA GLU A 244 -7.13 1.32 22.96
C GLU A 244 -6.75 2.74 22.52
N TYR A 245 -7.16 3.77 23.27
CA TYR A 245 -6.71 5.14 23.01
C TYR A 245 -5.18 5.29 23.15
N THR A 246 -4.59 4.67 24.17
CA THR A 246 -3.12 4.69 24.34
C THR A 246 -2.41 3.98 23.18
N GLN A 247 -3.00 2.90 22.65
CA GLN A 247 -2.49 2.19 21.47
C GLN A 247 -2.62 3.04 20.19
N LEU A 248 -3.76 3.70 19.99
CA LEU A 248 -3.99 4.62 18.87
C LEU A 248 -2.94 5.74 18.85
N VAL A 249 -2.66 6.35 20.00
CA VAL A 249 -1.61 7.37 20.15
C VAL A 249 -0.23 6.81 19.80
N LYS A 250 0.10 5.58 20.20
CA LYS A 250 1.38 4.93 19.86
C LYS A 250 1.52 4.70 18.35
N MET A 251 0.46 4.19 17.70
CA MET A 251 0.43 3.95 16.25
C MET A 251 0.66 5.22 15.44
N PHE A 252 0.04 6.34 15.82
CA PHE A 252 0.25 7.63 15.14
C PHE A 252 1.67 8.16 15.32
N LYS A 253 2.31 7.93 16.48
CA LYS A 253 3.72 8.30 16.70
C LYS A 253 4.66 7.52 15.78
N GLU A 254 4.45 6.20 15.69
CA GLU A 254 5.26 5.32 14.83
C GLU A 254 5.08 5.67 13.36
N SER A 255 3.85 5.97 12.94
CA SER A 255 3.54 6.44 11.58
C SER A 255 4.30 7.73 11.24
N CYS A 256 4.37 8.70 12.17
CA CYS A 256 5.19 9.90 11.97
C CYS A 256 6.70 9.60 11.85
N ILE A 257 7.23 8.65 12.63
CA ILE A 257 8.64 8.26 12.59
C ILE A 257 8.97 7.65 11.22
N ASN A 258 8.13 6.74 10.74
CA ASN A 258 8.31 6.09 9.43
C ASN A 258 8.20 7.08 8.27
N TYR A 259 7.33 8.09 8.37
CA TYR A 259 7.19 9.14 7.35
C TYR A 259 8.48 9.95 7.14
N LYS A 260 9.29 10.11 8.20
CA LYS A 260 10.57 10.81 8.13
C LYS A 260 11.65 10.07 7.32
N ASP A 261 11.53 8.75 7.23
CA ASP A 261 12.49 7.90 6.50
C ASP A 261 12.15 7.78 5.00
N TRP A 262 10.90 8.05 4.61
CA TRP A 262 10.44 8.00 3.21
C TRP A 262 10.94 9.18 2.35
N GLY A 263 11.17 10.35 2.95
CA GLY A 263 11.65 11.54 2.22
C GLY A 263 13.08 11.45 1.66
N ASN A 264 13.78 10.32 1.81
CA ASN A 264 15.18 10.14 1.44
C ASN A 264 15.45 9.02 0.40
N VAL A 265 14.43 8.45 -0.25
CA VAL A 265 14.64 7.33 -1.19
C VAL A 265 14.33 7.76 -2.64
N GLU A 266 15.39 7.92 -3.45
CA GLU A 266 15.31 8.01 -4.92
C GLU A 266 14.70 6.72 -5.47
N THR A 267 13.55 6.79 -6.15
CA THR A 267 12.77 5.64 -6.61
C THR A 267 12.98 5.36 -8.11
N TYR A 268 13.24 4.10 -8.43
CA TYR A 268 13.16 3.50 -9.78
C TYR A 268 12.08 2.42 -9.72
N PHE A 269 11.13 2.41 -10.67
CA PHE A 269 10.06 1.41 -10.79
C PHE A 269 9.98 0.92 -12.24
N GLU A 270 9.88 -0.39 -12.44
CA GLU A 270 9.40 -1.01 -13.69
C GLU A 270 8.18 -1.92 -13.46
N SER A 271 7.34 -2.04 -14.49
CA SER A 271 5.93 -2.47 -14.52
C SER A 271 5.70 -3.89 -15.08
N SER A 272 4.57 -4.53 -14.75
CA SER A 272 3.92 -5.48 -15.68
C SER A 272 2.39 -5.54 -15.49
N SER A 273 1.65 -5.55 -16.59
CA SER A 273 0.19 -5.72 -16.64
C SER A 273 -0.21 -6.61 -17.83
N SER A 274 -1.19 -7.50 -17.64
CA SER A 274 -2.00 -8.02 -18.74
C SER A 274 -3.40 -8.44 -18.25
N VAL A 275 -4.41 -8.09 -19.05
CA VAL A 275 -5.85 -8.20 -18.77
C VAL A 275 -6.45 -9.33 -19.61
N VAL A 276 -7.29 -10.18 -19.00
CA VAL A 276 -8.15 -11.12 -19.74
C VAL A 276 -9.58 -11.06 -19.19
N GLU A 277 -10.53 -10.73 -20.07
CA GLU A 277 -11.98 -10.74 -19.84
C GLU A 277 -12.53 -12.17 -19.80
N VAL A 278 -13.34 -12.55 -18.79
CA VAL A 278 -14.36 -13.61 -18.97
C VAL A 278 -15.63 -13.35 -18.13
N SER A 279 -16.74 -13.58 -18.81
CA SER A 279 -18.17 -13.49 -18.50
C SER A 279 -18.72 -14.26 -17.30
N SER A 280 -19.84 -13.74 -16.78
CA SER A 280 -20.67 -14.19 -15.67
C SER A 280 -21.59 -15.39 -15.97
N ALA A 281 -21.79 -16.25 -14.95
CA ALA A 281 -22.95 -17.12 -14.80
C ALA A 281 -23.25 -17.38 -13.31
N SER A 282 -24.53 -17.28 -12.97
CA SER A 282 -25.13 -17.49 -11.64
C SER A 282 -25.39 -18.97 -11.34
N ASP A 283 -25.33 -19.38 -10.06
CA ASP A 283 -26.50 -19.94 -9.34
C ASP A 283 -26.15 -20.49 -7.93
N GLU A 284 -26.93 -20.01 -6.96
CA GLU A 284 -27.52 -20.62 -5.75
C GLU A 284 -26.76 -21.61 -4.83
N ALA A 285 -26.39 -21.08 -3.66
CA ALA A 285 -26.78 -21.47 -2.29
C ALA A 285 -26.65 -22.93 -1.79
N ASN A 286 -25.85 -23.11 -0.72
CA ASN A 286 -26.35 -23.60 0.57
C ASN A 286 -25.37 -23.32 1.73
N ALA A 287 -25.94 -22.92 2.86
CA ALA A 287 -25.30 -22.48 4.11
C ALA A 287 -24.73 -23.64 4.95
N ASP A 288 -23.70 -23.37 5.79
CA ASP A 288 -23.84 -23.33 7.26
C ASP A 288 -22.47 -23.05 7.97
N GLY A 289 -22.43 -21.98 8.78
CA GLY A 289 -21.87 -21.99 10.13
C GLY A 289 -20.37 -21.74 10.41
N SER A 290 -19.93 -20.48 10.44
CA SER A 290 -18.97 -20.01 11.47
C SER A 290 -18.98 -18.49 11.60
N ILE A 291 -19.27 -17.98 12.79
CA ILE A 291 -19.18 -16.56 13.16
C ILE A 291 -17.70 -16.15 13.17
N SER A 292 -17.31 -15.25 12.28
CA SER A 292 -16.00 -14.60 12.18
C SER A 292 -16.20 -13.18 11.63
N TRP A 293 -15.45 -12.20 12.11
CA TRP A 293 -15.71 -10.76 11.91
C TRP A 293 -15.36 -10.25 10.50
N TYR A 294 -15.24 -11.16 9.52
CA TYR A 294 -15.13 -10.91 8.07
C TYR A 294 -15.92 -11.98 7.29
N ASP A 295 -17.25 -11.91 7.31
CA ASP A 295 -18.14 -12.88 6.66
C ASP A 295 -18.36 -12.62 5.15
N LYS A 296 -17.32 -12.16 4.43
CA LYS A 296 -17.40 -11.88 2.97
C LYS A 296 -16.16 -12.27 2.15
N ALA A 297 -15.31 -13.17 2.62
CA ALA A 297 -14.44 -13.89 1.71
C ALA A 297 -15.23 -15.09 1.14
N SER A 298 -15.69 -14.99 -0.10
CA SER A 298 -16.26 -16.14 -0.82
C SER A 298 -15.12 -17.02 -1.32
N TYR A 299 -14.67 -17.97 -0.50
CA TYR A 299 -13.68 -18.95 -0.96
C TYR A 299 -14.32 -19.87 -2.00
N LYS A 300 -13.79 -19.87 -3.23
CA LYS A 300 -14.09 -20.96 -4.16
C LYS A 300 -13.48 -22.25 -3.58
N LYS A 301 -14.31 -23.22 -3.21
CA LYS A 301 -13.89 -24.59 -2.85
C LYS A 301 -13.37 -25.39 -4.07
N GLU A 302 -12.93 -24.69 -5.11
CA GLU A 302 -12.46 -25.26 -6.35
C GLU A 302 -10.93 -25.41 -6.26
N CYS A 303 -10.39 -26.47 -6.85
CA CYS A 303 -8.95 -26.64 -7.02
C CYS A 303 -8.35 -25.37 -7.63
N VAL A 304 -7.17 -24.96 -7.17
CA VAL A 304 -6.49 -23.80 -7.73
C VAL A 304 -5.86 -24.21 -9.06
N VAL A 305 -6.58 -23.97 -10.15
CA VAL A 305 -6.11 -24.23 -11.50
C VAL A 305 -5.26 -23.06 -11.97
N ALA A 306 -4.03 -23.32 -12.39
CA ALA A 306 -3.15 -22.33 -13.00
C ALA A 306 -3.78 -21.76 -14.29
N SER A 307 -3.62 -20.47 -14.54
CA SER A 307 -4.17 -19.81 -15.74
C SER A 307 -3.63 -20.41 -17.04
N ASN A 308 -2.41 -20.95 -17.02
CA ASN A 308 -1.74 -21.60 -18.14
C ASN A 308 -1.77 -23.14 -18.09
N ALA A 309 -2.56 -23.75 -17.19
CA ALA A 309 -2.58 -25.21 -16.98
C ALA A 309 -2.81 -26.02 -18.27
N ALA A 310 -3.72 -25.56 -19.13
CA ALA A 310 -4.07 -26.23 -20.40
C ALA A 310 -2.91 -26.28 -21.41
N GLU A 311 -1.90 -25.43 -21.24
CA GLU A 311 -0.73 -25.34 -22.13
C GLU A 311 0.44 -26.18 -21.63
N LEU A 312 0.42 -26.59 -20.35
CA LEU A 312 1.50 -27.31 -19.71
C LEU A 312 1.44 -28.81 -20.01
N ARG A 313 2.63 -29.40 -20.18
CA ARG A 313 2.82 -30.85 -20.33
C ARG A 313 3.91 -31.31 -19.38
N CYS A 314 3.52 -31.54 -18.13
CA CYS A 314 4.43 -31.98 -17.09
C CYS A 314 4.61 -33.50 -17.10
N ALA A 315 5.80 -33.95 -16.71
CA ALA A 315 6.01 -35.37 -16.42
C ALA A 315 5.24 -35.77 -15.15
N GLU A 316 5.09 -37.07 -14.91
CA GLU A 316 4.38 -37.57 -13.72
C GLU A 316 4.90 -36.92 -12.43
N THR A 317 3.97 -36.50 -11.58
CA THR A 317 4.21 -35.94 -10.25
C THR A 317 5.14 -36.85 -9.45
N HIS A 318 6.21 -36.31 -8.90
CA HIS A 318 7.12 -37.08 -8.06
C HIS A 318 6.58 -37.14 -6.64
N GLU A 319 6.71 -38.27 -5.95
CA GLU A 319 6.38 -38.29 -4.53
C GLU A 319 7.40 -37.44 -3.76
N PRO A 320 6.96 -36.48 -2.93
CA PRO A 320 7.86 -35.64 -2.17
C PRO A 320 8.66 -36.46 -1.17
N GLU A 321 9.98 -36.25 -1.15
CA GLU A 321 10.88 -36.98 -0.27
C GLU A 321 10.76 -36.47 1.18
N ASN A 322 10.58 -37.41 2.13
CA ASN A 322 10.71 -37.19 3.58
C ASN A 322 9.86 -36.06 4.19
N LEU A 323 8.54 -36.27 4.23
CA LEU A 323 7.60 -35.32 4.83
C LEU A 323 7.32 -35.54 6.33
N SER A 324 8.05 -36.44 7.02
CA SER A 324 7.64 -36.93 8.35
C SER A 324 7.67 -35.89 9.48
N LYS A 325 8.28 -34.72 9.26
CA LYS A 325 8.38 -33.61 10.23
C LYS A 325 7.41 -32.45 9.93
N TYR A 326 6.55 -32.58 8.92
CA TYR A 326 5.65 -31.52 8.48
C TYR A 326 4.18 -31.93 8.68
N ASP A 327 3.36 -30.93 8.96
CA ASP A 327 1.89 -31.04 9.07
C ASP A 327 1.18 -30.50 7.82
N VAL A 328 1.89 -29.68 7.02
CA VAL A 328 1.41 -29.04 5.79
C VAL A 328 2.52 -29.12 4.74
N ALA A 329 2.16 -29.48 3.52
CA ALA A 329 3.10 -29.45 2.40
C ALA A 329 2.38 -29.06 1.10
N TYR A 330 2.81 -27.94 0.49
CA TYR A 330 2.42 -27.52 -0.84
C TYR A 330 3.60 -27.79 -1.77
N GLU A 331 3.43 -28.67 -2.76
CA GLU A 331 4.50 -29.11 -3.67
C GLU A 331 4.34 -28.56 -5.09
N PHE A 332 3.23 -27.87 -5.41
CA PHE A 332 2.97 -27.20 -6.70
C PHE A 332 3.24 -28.03 -7.98
N ASP A 333 3.20 -29.37 -7.86
CA ASP A 333 3.48 -30.31 -8.95
C ASP A 333 2.33 -30.48 -9.95
N ASP A 334 1.11 -30.12 -9.54
CA ASP A 334 -0.11 -30.27 -10.33
C ASP A 334 -0.66 -28.88 -10.73
N PRO A 335 -0.48 -28.44 -11.98
CA PRO A 335 -1.04 -27.18 -12.48
C PRO A 335 -2.58 -27.11 -12.41
N GLU A 336 -3.28 -28.24 -12.29
CA GLU A 336 -4.73 -28.26 -12.12
C GLU A 336 -5.15 -28.18 -10.63
N ASP A 337 -4.21 -28.23 -9.68
CA ASP A 337 -4.48 -28.14 -8.25
C ASP A 337 -3.29 -27.58 -7.43
N LEU A 338 -2.86 -26.34 -7.73
CA LEU A 338 -1.75 -25.66 -7.06
C LEU A 338 -2.00 -25.34 -5.58
N GLY A 339 -3.25 -25.39 -5.13
CA GLY A 339 -3.65 -25.06 -3.77
C GLY A 339 -3.61 -26.27 -2.83
N ARG A 340 -3.30 -27.46 -3.34
CA ARG A 340 -3.37 -28.70 -2.56
C ARG A 340 -2.31 -28.73 -1.47
N ASP A 341 -2.76 -28.83 -0.23
CA ASP A 341 -1.96 -29.38 0.86
C ASP A 341 -1.91 -30.90 0.69
N TYR A 342 -0.70 -31.47 0.63
CA TYR A 342 -0.47 -32.91 0.48
C TYR A 342 -1.19 -33.73 1.56
N PHE A 343 -1.32 -33.19 2.77
CA PHE A 343 -2.04 -33.84 3.88
C PHE A 343 -3.55 -33.54 3.87
N GLY A 344 -4.00 -32.63 3.00
CA GLY A 344 -5.39 -32.32 2.69
C GLY A 344 -6.15 -31.55 3.77
N LYS A 345 -5.46 -30.90 4.72
CA LYS A 345 -6.11 -30.24 5.87
C LYS A 345 -6.09 -28.72 5.79
N ASN A 346 -5.17 -28.15 5.01
CA ASN A 346 -4.93 -26.71 4.96
C ASN A 346 -4.81 -26.20 3.53
N ASN A 347 -5.68 -26.63 2.60
CA ASN A 347 -5.58 -26.18 1.20
C ASN A 347 -5.55 -24.65 1.08
N ALA A 348 -4.75 -24.16 0.13
CA ALA A 348 -4.68 -22.77 -0.28
C ALA A 348 -5.66 -22.48 -1.44
N TYR A 349 -6.04 -21.21 -1.59
CA TYR A 349 -7.02 -20.73 -2.56
C TYR A 349 -6.52 -19.44 -3.21
N ILE A 350 -7.10 -19.06 -4.35
CA ILE A 350 -6.93 -17.70 -4.90
C ILE A 350 -7.96 -16.79 -4.20
N ASP A 351 -7.50 -15.65 -3.70
CA ASP A 351 -8.38 -14.58 -3.20
C ASP A 351 -9.04 -13.84 -4.37
N ASP A 352 -10.32 -13.47 -4.25
CA ASP A 352 -11.07 -12.75 -5.28
C ASP A 352 -10.43 -11.39 -5.64
N LYS A 353 -9.53 -10.87 -4.80
CA LYS A 353 -8.84 -9.58 -4.99
C LYS A 353 -7.52 -9.67 -5.74
N VAL A 354 -6.98 -10.87 -5.97
CA VAL A 354 -5.69 -11.04 -6.66
C VAL A 354 -5.88 -11.68 -8.03
N THR A 355 -4.94 -11.41 -8.94
CA THR A 355 -5.00 -12.03 -10.27
C THR A 355 -4.72 -13.54 -10.20
N PRO A 356 -5.17 -14.34 -11.18
CA PRO A 356 -4.85 -15.76 -11.23
C PRO A 356 -3.35 -16.04 -11.22
N VAL A 357 -2.95 -17.15 -10.60
CA VAL A 357 -1.56 -17.62 -10.60
C VAL A 357 -1.24 -18.45 -11.84
N GLU A 358 0.04 -18.50 -12.20
CA GLU A 358 0.57 -19.35 -13.26
C GLU A 358 1.34 -20.54 -12.66
N ALA A 359 1.65 -21.54 -13.49
CA ALA A 359 2.50 -22.66 -13.14
C ALA A 359 3.63 -22.85 -14.14
N GLU A 360 4.71 -23.45 -13.67
CA GLU A 360 5.62 -24.25 -14.48
C GLU A 360 5.64 -25.66 -13.88
N CYS A 361 6.14 -26.64 -14.63
CA CYS A 361 6.18 -28.01 -14.11
C CYS A 361 7.00 -28.12 -12.82
N GLY A 362 6.32 -28.41 -11.72
CA GLY A 362 6.91 -28.48 -10.37
C GLY A 362 7.02 -27.12 -9.68
N SER A 363 6.31 -26.07 -10.10
CA SER A 363 6.36 -24.79 -9.36
C SER A 363 5.17 -23.87 -9.61
N LEU A 364 4.82 -23.13 -8.57
CA LEU A 364 3.96 -21.95 -8.62
C LEU A 364 4.75 -20.76 -9.20
N VAL A 365 4.15 -20.02 -10.13
CA VAL A 365 4.73 -18.80 -10.72
C VAL A 365 3.93 -17.58 -10.29
N LEU A 366 4.65 -16.61 -9.73
CA LEU A 366 4.11 -15.38 -9.15
C LEU A 366 4.68 -14.15 -9.86
N ASN A 367 3.82 -13.21 -10.24
CA ASN A 367 4.16 -12.09 -11.12
C ASN A 367 4.23 -10.73 -10.41
N GLY A 368 4.21 -10.71 -9.06
CA GLY A 368 4.17 -9.46 -8.29
C GLY A 368 2.78 -8.85 -8.14
N SER A 369 1.71 -9.56 -8.52
CA SER A 369 0.31 -9.13 -8.37
C SER A 369 -0.66 -10.27 -8.01
N ASN A 370 -0.14 -11.48 -7.82
CA ASN A 370 -0.89 -12.68 -7.49
C ASN A 370 -0.27 -13.45 -6.32
N GLY A 371 -1.03 -14.38 -5.77
CA GLY A 371 -0.63 -15.17 -4.61
C GLY A 371 -1.73 -16.13 -4.20
N LEU A 372 -1.46 -16.94 -3.17
CA LEU A 372 -2.43 -17.90 -2.63
C LEU A 372 -2.73 -17.61 -1.15
N LEU A 373 -4.00 -17.64 -0.81
CA LEU A 373 -4.54 -17.49 0.53
C LEU A 373 -4.70 -18.86 1.18
N ILE A 374 -4.15 -19.04 2.37
CA ILE A 374 -4.42 -20.20 3.22
C ILE A 374 -5.37 -19.73 4.33
N PRO A 375 -6.57 -20.33 4.47
CA PRO A 375 -7.48 -19.98 5.55
C PRO A 375 -6.83 -20.20 6.92
N LEU A 376 -7.16 -19.35 7.89
CA LEU A 376 -6.66 -19.49 9.25
C LEU A 376 -7.01 -20.87 9.81
N SER A 377 -6.01 -21.57 10.35
CA SER A 377 -6.19 -22.87 10.99
C SER A 377 -5.35 -22.98 12.26
N GLU A 378 -5.78 -23.85 13.17
CA GLU A 378 -5.01 -24.17 14.38
C GLU A 378 -3.66 -24.80 14.06
N THR A 379 -3.40 -25.24 12.83
CA THR A 379 -2.10 -25.77 12.40
C THR A 379 -1.01 -24.71 12.49
N PHE A 380 -1.31 -23.46 12.14
CA PHE A 380 -0.33 -22.38 12.08
C PHE A 380 -0.23 -21.56 13.37
N LYS A 381 -1.19 -21.73 14.30
CA LYS A 381 -1.15 -21.17 15.65
C LYS A 381 -0.24 -21.99 16.56
N SER A 382 1.06 -21.95 16.27
CA SER A 382 2.07 -22.67 17.04
C SER A 382 3.18 -21.75 17.49
N ASN A 383 3.58 -21.86 18.75
CA ASN A 383 4.69 -21.07 19.29
C ASN A 383 6.06 -21.64 18.89
N GLY A 384 6.09 -22.90 18.46
CA GLY A 384 7.25 -23.54 17.85
C GLY A 384 6.87 -24.20 16.52
N PHE A 385 7.68 -23.99 15.50
CA PHE A 385 7.46 -24.56 14.17
C PHE A 385 8.75 -24.68 13.37
N VAL A 386 8.69 -25.53 12.35
CA VAL A 386 9.65 -25.56 11.26
C VAL A 386 8.95 -25.14 9.97
N ALA A 387 9.59 -24.26 9.20
CA ALA A 387 9.15 -23.87 7.87
C ALA A 387 10.31 -24.06 6.89
N GLU A 388 10.04 -24.72 5.77
CA GLU A 388 10.99 -24.89 4.68
C GLU A 388 10.36 -24.44 3.37
N VAL A 389 11.05 -23.55 2.67
CA VAL A 389 10.57 -22.98 1.42
C VAL A 389 11.67 -23.04 0.38
N ARG A 390 11.36 -23.60 -0.79
CA ARG A 390 12.22 -23.56 -1.97
C ARG A 390 11.67 -22.58 -2.99
N PHE A 391 12.42 -21.52 -3.25
CA PHE A 391 11.95 -20.39 -4.05
C PHE A 391 13.04 -19.87 -5.00
N MET A 392 12.62 -19.15 -6.03
CA MET A 392 13.50 -18.46 -6.98
C MET A 392 12.93 -17.07 -7.24
N ALA A 393 13.56 -16.03 -6.69
CA ALA A 393 13.16 -14.66 -6.99
C ALA A 393 13.65 -14.26 -8.39
N THR A 394 12.80 -13.62 -9.18
CA THR A 394 13.19 -13.13 -10.53
C THR A 394 13.40 -11.61 -10.55
N ALA A 395 12.99 -10.92 -9.50
CA ALA A 395 13.21 -9.50 -9.27
C ALA A 395 13.56 -9.24 -7.80
N GLU A 396 14.24 -8.13 -7.53
CA GLU A 396 14.31 -7.59 -6.17
C GLU A 396 12.92 -7.16 -5.73
N GLY A 397 12.62 -7.29 -4.43
CA GLY A 397 11.31 -6.91 -3.90
C GLY A 397 11.43 -6.00 -2.69
N ASN A 398 10.52 -5.04 -2.55
CA ASN A 398 10.48 -4.16 -1.38
C ASN A 398 9.40 -4.64 -0.41
N MET A 399 9.78 -5.35 0.66
CA MET A 399 8.85 -6.05 1.55
C MET A 399 8.07 -7.18 0.85
N SER A 400 8.71 -7.84 -0.12
CA SER A 400 8.11 -8.88 -0.96
C SER A 400 7.92 -10.18 -0.17
N ASN A 401 6.68 -10.52 0.15
CA ASN A 401 6.31 -11.63 1.02
C ASN A 401 6.30 -12.97 0.28
N ILE A 402 7.09 -13.93 0.75
CA ILE A 402 7.12 -15.30 0.20
C ILE A 402 6.09 -16.18 0.91
N PHE A 403 6.12 -16.19 2.24
CA PHE A 403 5.18 -16.94 3.07
C PHE A 403 4.97 -16.23 4.41
N VAL A 404 3.71 -15.90 4.73
CA VAL A 404 3.39 -14.92 5.78
C VAL A 404 2.18 -15.34 6.61
N ALA A 405 2.32 -15.25 7.92
CA ALA A 405 1.25 -15.41 8.89
C ALA A 405 1.10 -14.12 9.71
N GLU A 406 0.57 -13.08 9.05
CA GLU A 406 0.24 -11.72 9.51
C GLU A 406 0.97 -10.61 8.72
N PRO A 407 0.25 -9.60 8.19
CA PRO A 407 0.88 -8.41 7.62
C PRO A 407 1.48 -7.49 8.69
N PRO A 408 2.38 -6.55 8.31
CA PRO A 408 2.71 -5.42 9.16
C PRO A 408 1.45 -4.60 9.51
N GLY A 409 1.37 -4.10 10.74
CA GLY A 409 0.25 -3.26 11.19
C GLY A 409 -0.96 -3.98 11.81
N SER A 410 -1.03 -5.31 11.78
CA SER A 410 -2.16 -6.05 12.39
C SER A 410 -2.22 -5.96 13.93
N GLY A 411 -1.11 -5.63 14.58
CA GLY A 411 -1.06 -5.47 16.04
C GLY A 411 -1.12 -6.77 16.85
N VAL A 412 -1.01 -7.94 16.19
CA VAL A 412 -1.04 -9.28 16.81
C VAL A 412 0.23 -10.07 16.55
N ASP A 413 0.40 -11.24 17.15
CA ASP A 413 1.60 -12.05 16.95
C ASP A 413 1.68 -12.53 15.50
N GLY A 414 2.87 -12.77 14.97
CA GLY A 414 2.97 -13.28 13.61
C GLY A 414 4.40 -13.50 13.13
N TRP A 415 4.53 -13.94 11.89
CA TRP A 415 5.82 -14.19 11.25
C TRP A 415 5.77 -14.01 9.73
N GLN A 416 6.91 -13.67 9.12
CA GLN A 416 7.05 -13.39 7.69
C GLN A 416 8.38 -13.91 7.16
N ILE A 417 8.33 -14.65 6.07
CA ILE A 417 9.48 -14.94 5.21
C ILE A 417 9.38 -14.00 4.02
N ARG A 418 10.32 -13.06 3.86
CA ARG A 418 10.21 -12.02 2.83
C ARG A 418 11.56 -11.53 2.32
N LEU A 419 11.52 -10.80 1.21
CA LEU A 419 12.65 -10.10 0.62
C LEU A 419 12.53 -8.58 0.86
N ASP A 420 13.63 -7.99 1.31
CA ASP A 420 13.85 -6.54 1.31
C ASP A 420 15.08 -6.27 0.41
N GLY A 421 14.83 -5.89 -0.85
CA GLY A 421 15.79 -5.93 -1.96
C GLY A 421 16.11 -7.38 -2.36
N SER A 422 17.41 -7.68 -2.45
CA SER A 422 17.95 -9.04 -2.62
C SER A 422 18.20 -9.76 -1.28
N ILE A 423 17.79 -9.19 -0.15
CA ILE A 423 18.09 -9.74 1.18
C ILE A 423 16.88 -10.52 1.70
N LEU A 424 17.07 -11.81 1.93
CA LEU A 424 16.12 -12.66 2.65
C LEU A 424 16.12 -12.30 4.13
N ARG A 425 14.92 -12.06 4.66
CA ARG A 425 14.68 -11.76 6.06
C ARG A 425 13.59 -12.65 6.61
N PHE A 426 13.74 -12.95 7.89
CA PHE A 426 12.71 -13.56 8.69
C PHE A 426 12.25 -12.59 9.77
N HIS A 427 10.96 -12.27 9.75
CA HIS A 427 10.34 -11.38 10.70
C HIS A 427 9.47 -12.21 11.63
N TYR A 428 9.47 -11.92 12.92
CA TYR A 428 8.53 -12.51 13.85
C TYR A 428 8.22 -11.53 14.98
N ARG A 429 7.04 -11.68 15.58
CA ARG A 429 6.52 -10.73 16.56
C ARG A 429 5.71 -11.45 17.63
N ASP A 430 5.98 -11.10 18.89
CA ASP A 430 5.10 -11.33 20.03
C ASP A 430 4.51 -9.97 20.41
N ALA A 431 3.33 -9.65 19.90
CA ALA A 431 2.71 -8.34 20.04
C ALA A 431 2.29 -8.03 21.49
N LYS A 432 2.23 -9.05 22.35
CA LYS A 432 1.98 -8.85 23.77
C LYS A 432 3.20 -8.28 24.49
N ASN A 433 4.40 -8.66 24.08
CA ASN A 433 5.65 -8.20 24.69
C ASN A 433 6.27 -7.02 23.92
N ASP A 434 6.26 -7.07 22.59
CA ASP A 434 6.77 -6.01 21.71
C ASP A 434 5.93 -5.92 20.42
N TYR A 435 5.39 -4.74 20.15
CA TYR A 435 4.59 -4.52 18.93
C TYR A 435 5.47 -4.44 17.67
N ASP A 436 6.78 -4.24 17.85
CA ASP A 436 7.73 -4.20 16.74
C ASP A 436 8.13 -5.61 16.30
N TRP A 437 8.42 -5.72 15.01
CA TRP A 437 8.96 -6.95 14.45
C TRP A 437 10.40 -7.15 14.92
N GLN A 438 10.70 -8.35 15.40
CA GLN A 438 12.08 -8.84 15.45
C GLN A 438 12.47 -9.28 14.05
N ILE A 439 13.62 -8.82 13.57
CA ILE A 439 14.04 -8.97 12.18
C ILE A 439 15.40 -9.62 12.11
N GLU A 440 15.44 -10.83 11.57
CA GLU A 440 16.66 -11.58 11.33
C GLU A 440 17.06 -11.47 9.87
N LYS A 441 18.27 -10.95 9.64
CA LYS A 441 18.87 -10.93 8.30
C LYS A 441 19.46 -12.31 8.01
N VAL A 442 18.79 -13.08 7.15
CA VAL A 442 19.22 -14.45 6.80
C VAL A 442 20.40 -14.42 5.84
N GLY A 443 20.29 -13.65 4.75
CA GLY A 443 21.34 -13.59 3.75
C GLY A 443 20.90 -12.88 2.48
N GLU A 444 21.86 -12.57 1.63
CA GLU A 444 21.59 -12.09 0.27
C GLU A 444 21.36 -13.29 -0.64
N ILE A 445 20.37 -13.20 -1.52
CA ILE A 445 20.03 -14.20 -2.54
C ILE A 445 20.51 -13.75 -3.91
N THR A 446 20.63 -14.71 -4.82
CA THR A 446 20.89 -14.46 -6.23
C THR A 446 19.60 -14.61 -7.02
N LEU A 447 19.25 -13.60 -7.83
CA LEU A 447 18.06 -13.67 -8.69
C LEU A 447 18.20 -14.77 -9.74
N ASN A 448 17.08 -15.39 -10.09
CA ASN A 448 16.96 -16.48 -11.07
C ASN A 448 17.72 -17.77 -10.68
N GLU A 449 18.04 -17.94 -9.39
CA GLU A 449 18.58 -19.18 -8.84
C GLU A 449 17.62 -19.76 -7.79
N TRP A 450 17.60 -21.09 -7.66
CA TRP A 450 16.80 -21.77 -6.64
C TRP A 450 17.51 -21.68 -5.31
N HIS A 451 16.79 -21.15 -4.31
CA HIS A 451 17.22 -21.08 -2.93
C HIS A 451 16.33 -21.92 -2.03
N VAL A 452 16.89 -22.45 -0.95
CA VAL A 452 16.15 -23.16 0.10
C VAL A 452 16.39 -22.47 1.42
N VAL A 453 15.33 -21.94 2.02
CA VAL A 453 15.36 -21.46 3.40
C VAL A 453 14.72 -22.49 4.31
N ASN A 454 15.39 -22.79 5.42
CA ASN A 454 14.82 -23.59 6.50
C ASN A 454 14.89 -22.77 7.79
N ILE A 455 13.73 -22.55 8.40
CA ILE A 455 13.55 -21.84 9.66
C ILE A 455 13.02 -22.84 10.68
N SER A 456 13.65 -22.88 11.84
CA SER A 456 13.19 -23.64 13.00
C SER A 456 13.08 -22.69 14.18
N ILE A 457 11.90 -22.65 14.78
CA ILE A 457 11.64 -21.96 16.04
C ILE A 457 11.14 -23.00 17.01
N GLY A 458 11.86 -23.20 18.10
CA GLY A 458 11.51 -24.22 19.08
C GLY A 458 11.94 -23.79 20.47
N GLY A 459 11.17 -24.14 21.49
CA GLY A 459 11.49 -23.85 22.88
C GLY A 459 11.19 -25.07 23.73
N THR A 460 11.89 -25.23 24.86
CA THR A 460 11.57 -26.34 25.77
C THR A 460 10.17 -26.14 26.35
N SER A 461 9.31 -27.16 26.30
CA SER A 461 7.97 -27.13 26.92
C SER A 461 7.93 -26.43 28.28
N GLY A 462 7.12 -25.37 28.39
CA GLY A 462 6.94 -24.56 29.60
C GLY A 462 7.95 -23.40 29.78
N SER A 463 8.88 -23.25 28.84
CA SER A 463 9.76 -22.08 28.73
C SER A 463 9.12 -21.02 27.85
N SER A 464 9.30 -19.74 28.22
CA SER A 464 9.01 -18.61 27.31
C SER A 464 10.19 -18.31 26.39
N THR A 465 11.29 -19.07 26.47
CA THR A 465 12.47 -18.90 25.61
C THR A 465 12.34 -19.77 24.37
N LEU A 466 12.48 -19.13 23.21
CA LEU A 466 12.46 -19.75 21.89
C LEU A 466 13.85 -19.63 21.27
N TYR A 467 14.31 -20.72 20.67
CA TYR A 467 15.53 -20.78 19.87
C TYR A 467 15.14 -20.65 18.40
N VAL A 468 15.72 -19.67 17.73
CA VAL A 468 15.50 -19.40 16.30
C VAL A 468 16.75 -19.83 15.55
N SER A 469 16.63 -20.85 14.72
CA SER A 469 17.69 -21.33 13.83
C SER A 469 17.25 -21.17 12.38
N ILE A 470 18.08 -20.52 11.57
CA ILE A 470 17.77 -20.32 10.15
C ILE A 470 18.98 -20.71 9.31
N SER A 471 18.73 -21.48 8.26
CA SER A 471 19.71 -21.79 7.23
C SER A 471 19.22 -21.35 5.85
N LEU A 472 20.15 -20.96 4.99
CA LEU A 472 19.92 -20.62 3.59
C LEU A 472 20.87 -21.47 2.75
N ASP A 473 20.31 -22.26 1.84
CA ASP A 473 21.01 -23.21 0.98
C ASP A 473 21.83 -24.25 1.75
N GLY A 474 21.31 -24.63 2.93
CA GLY A 474 21.96 -25.56 3.85
C GLY A 474 23.06 -24.95 4.73
N ASP A 475 23.46 -23.69 4.48
CA ASP A 475 24.41 -22.97 5.32
C ASP A 475 23.68 -22.34 6.51
N PRO A 476 24.07 -22.62 7.77
CA PRO A 476 23.53 -21.93 8.94
C PRO A 476 23.82 -20.44 8.88
N ARG A 477 22.80 -19.60 9.05
CA ARG A 477 22.88 -18.13 8.96
C ARG A 477 22.55 -17.43 10.27
N VAL A 478 21.53 -17.92 10.97
CA VAL A 478 21.02 -17.33 12.21
C VAL A 478 20.95 -18.39 13.29
N ASP A 479 21.42 -18.03 14.47
CA ASP A 479 21.27 -18.77 15.72
C ASP A 479 21.00 -17.73 16.82
N ALA A 480 19.74 -17.58 17.16
CA ALA A 480 19.24 -16.51 18.02
C ALA A 480 18.33 -17.06 19.12
N ILE A 481 18.18 -16.27 20.17
CA ILE A 481 17.29 -16.57 21.29
C ILE A 481 16.30 -15.42 21.41
N THR A 482 15.02 -15.75 21.38
CA THR A 482 13.94 -14.80 21.66
C THR A 482 13.10 -15.28 22.84
N HIS A 483 12.24 -14.39 23.33
CA HIS A 483 11.33 -14.68 24.44
C HIS A 483 9.93 -14.29 24.02
N GLY A 484 8.95 -15.16 24.27
CA GLY A 484 7.57 -14.82 24.01
C GLY A 484 6.68 -15.95 23.52
N ASP A 485 5.52 -15.50 23.04
CA ASP A 485 4.54 -16.27 22.29
C ASP A 485 4.36 -15.60 20.92
N ILE A 486 4.56 -16.34 19.83
CA ILE A 486 4.34 -15.84 18.47
C ILE A 486 3.14 -16.52 17.78
N SER A 487 2.32 -17.23 18.55
CA SER A 487 1.27 -18.12 18.02
C SER A 487 -0.09 -17.45 17.82
N ASN A 488 -0.32 -16.27 18.39
CA ASN A 488 -1.60 -15.57 18.29
C ASN A 488 -1.76 -14.80 16.98
N ILE A 489 -1.93 -15.54 15.88
CA ILE A 489 -2.28 -15.02 14.56
C ILE A 489 -3.81 -14.94 14.39
N GLU A 490 -4.30 -13.91 13.70
CA GLU A 490 -5.73 -13.60 13.51
C GLU A 490 -6.21 -13.74 12.07
N TYR A 491 -5.31 -13.61 11.09
CA TYR A 491 -5.66 -13.66 9.67
C TYR A 491 -5.23 -14.99 9.02
N GLY A 492 -5.81 -15.27 7.84
CA GLY A 492 -5.28 -16.34 6.98
C GLY A 492 -3.84 -16.06 6.59
N LEU A 493 -3.11 -17.08 6.14
CA LEU A 493 -1.73 -16.93 5.71
C LEU A 493 -1.69 -16.58 4.21
N GLY A 494 -0.66 -15.85 3.79
CA GLY A 494 -0.39 -15.54 2.39
C GLY A 494 0.83 -16.28 1.87
N ILE A 495 0.71 -16.87 0.68
CA ILE A 495 1.83 -17.34 -0.16
C ILE A 495 2.00 -16.32 -1.28
N GLY A 496 3.17 -15.68 -1.35
CA GLY A 496 3.47 -14.71 -2.38
C GLY A 496 2.94 -13.30 -2.15
N TYR A 497 2.18 -13.06 -1.08
CA TYR A 497 1.62 -11.75 -0.72
C TYR A 497 1.18 -11.73 0.75
N ASP A 498 0.69 -10.58 1.25
CA ASP A 498 -0.06 -10.56 2.51
C ASP A 498 -1.57 -10.77 2.29
N SER A 499 -2.15 -11.69 3.04
CA SER A 499 -3.55 -12.13 2.92
C SER A 499 -4.58 -11.06 3.23
N MET A 500 -4.17 -9.94 3.84
CA MET A 500 -5.06 -8.85 4.20
C MET A 500 -5.42 -8.00 2.99
N TYR A 501 -4.55 -8.00 1.96
CA TYR A 501 -4.67 -7.27 0.70
C TYR A 501 -5.08 -5.81 0.92
N GLN A 502 -4.08 -4.94 0.93
CA GLN A 502 -4.27 -3.50 1.01
C GLN A 502 -3.71 -2.91 -0.30
N GLU A 503 -4.54 -2.25 -1.10
CA GLU A 503 -4.13 -1.67 -2.41
C GLU A 503 -2.91 -0.75 -2.28
N LEU A 504 -2.81 -0.03 -1.16
CA LEU A 504 -1.66 0.81 -0.78
C LEU A 504 -0.34 0.05 -0.54
N HIS A 505 -0.36 -1.28 -0.59
CA HIS A 505 0.77 -2.15 -0.28
C HIS A 505 1.05 -3.18 -1.37
N ASN A 506 0.77 -2.84 -2.64
CA ASN A 506 1.05 -3.67 -3.82
C ASN A 506 2.54 -4.06 -3.97
N GLN A 507 3.46 -3.35 -3.33
CA GLN A 507 4.89 -3.70 -3.28
C GLN A 507 5.18 -4.99 -2.49
N ARG A 508 4.24 -5.48 -1.68
CA ARG A 508 4.44 -6.64 -0.80
C ARG A 508 4.28 -7.99 -1.50
N PHE A 509 4.03 -7.99 -2.80
CA PHE A 509 3.92 -9.20 -3.60
C PHE A 509 5.30 -9.73 -4.00
N PHE A 510 5.43 -11.05 -4.00
CA PHE A 510 6.61 -11.74 -4.48
C PHE A 510 6.56 -11.95 -5.98
N THR A 511 7.69 -11.73 -6.64
CA THR A 511 7.88 -11.97 -8.07
C THR A 511 8.92 -13.06 -8.25
N GLY A 512 8.48 -14.21 -8.77
CA GLY A 512 9.34 -15.37 -8.94
C GLY A 512 8.59 -16.68 -8.93
N LYS A 513 9.28 -17.74 -8.48
CA LYS A 513 8.75 -19.11 -8.47
C LYS A 513 8.88 -19.72 -7.09
N ILE A 514 7.95 -20.60 -6.75
CA ILE A 514 7.98 -21.40 -5.52
C ILE A 514 7.80 -22.85 -5.91
N ASP A 515 8.79 -23.69 -5.58
CA ASP A 515 8.77 -25.14 -5.83
C ASP A 515 7.98 -25.84 -4.74
N TYR A 516 8.26 -25.55 -3.48
CA TYR A 516 7.47 -26.05 -2.37
C TYR A 516 7.48 -25.13 -1.15
N ILE A 517 6.43 -25.27 -0.33
CA ILE A 517 6.34 -24.74 1.04
C ILE A 517 5.93 -25.87 1.96
N ARG A 518 6.72 -26.11 3.00
CA ARG A 518 6.46 -27.15 4.00
C ARG A 518 6.49 -26.54 5.39
N TYR A 519 5.51 -26.88 6.21
CA TYR A 519 5.36 -26.37 7.56
C TYR A 519 5.02 -27.50 8.52
N GLY A 520 5.65 -27.52 9.68
CA GLY A 520 5.35 -28.48 10.75
C GLY A 520 5.41 -27.80 12.10
N LYS A 521 4.51 -28.18 13.01
CA LYS A 521 4.62 -27.76 14.40
C LYS A 521 5.84 -28.42 15.03
N ASP A 522 6.62 -27.62 15.75
CA ASP A 522 7.63 -28.16 16.63
C ASP A 522 6.93 -28.53 17.95
N SER A 523 6.75 -29.83 18.17
CA SER A 523 5.90 -30.36 19.24
C SER A 523 6.67 -30.72 20.53
N GLU A 524 7.92 -30.29 20.69
CA GLU A 524 8.79 -30.71 21.81
C GLU A 524 8.75 -29.82 23.06
#